data_AF-A0A7Y5LQD9-F1
#
_entry.id   AF-A0A7Y5LQD9-F1
#
_cell.length_a   1.000
_cell.length_b   1.000
_cell.length_c   1.000
_cell.angle_alpha   90.00
_cell.angle_beta   90.00
_cell.angle_gamma   90.00
#
_symmetry.space_group_name_H-M   'P 1'
#
loop_
_entity.id
_entity.type
_entity.pdbx_description
1 polymer ?
#
loop_
_entity_poly.entity_id
_entity_poly.type
_entity_poly.pdbx_seq_one_letter_code
_entity_poly.pdbx_strand_id
1 'polypeptide(L)'
;MTFSLAHPPTTYLKTFLDPLVLTYSSRRYLPTDPLVVVHGYQSPEDQEIVAFLATALAYGRVDSIIRSTRDVLARFGTSPARFVRNFDPNGDLKRFEGWKHRFNTARDVGLLMLGFRQILAKYGSLQSFFTVGYDRCAHTSIQIALESFCTRFLALDFSEITQEKELGSKEGVRWFFSSPESKSACKRLNLFLRWVVRSGELDLGLWTEISPGHLIMPVDTHIARIATYLGLTRRSTVNFRMAQEITDNLRLLCPQDPIRYDWALCRLGILAECPRRRHPERCRQCSLFPVCQAGVT
;
A
#
# COMPACT_ATOMS: atom_id res chain seq x y z
N MET A 1 -29.64 -34.20 -2.03
CA MET A 1 -28.67 -33.74 -1.02
C MET A 1 -27.76 -32.72 -1.67
N THR A 2 -28.10 -31.45 -1.52
CA THR A 2 -27.31 -30.31 -1.99
C THR A 2 -26.10 -30.16 -1.08
N PHE A 3 -24.91 -30.45 -1.59
CA PHE A 3 -23.67 -30.12 -0.89
C PHE A 3 -23.60 -28.60 -0.75
N SER A 4 -23.86 -28.11 0.46
CA SER A 4 -23.41 -26.79 0.88
C SER A 4 -21.88 -26.79 0.73
N LEU A 5 -21.35 -25.99 -0.21
CA LEU A 5 -19.91 -25.77 -0.35
C LEU A 5 -19.43 -25.00 0.88
N ALA A 6 -19.25 -25.74 1.98
CA ALA A 6 -18.53 -25.30 3.15
C ALA A 6 -17.16 -24.81 2.66
N HIS A 7 -16.76 -23.61 3.10
CA HIS A 7 -15.43 -23.07 2.81
C HIS A 7 -14.39 -24.17 3.08
N PRO A 8 -13.40 -24.36 2.19
CA PRO A 8 -12.34 -25.31 2.47
C PRO A 8 -11.75 -24.99 3.84
N PRO A 9 -11.50 -26.00 4.70
CA PRO A 9 -10.94 -25.75 6.01
C PRO A 9 -9.66 -24.91 5.85
N THR A 10 -9.51 -23.87 6.67
CA THR A 10 -8.43 -22.89 6.63
C THR A 10 -7.05 -23.52 6.40
N THR A 11 -6.77 -24.66 7.05
CA THR A 11 -5.52 -25.42 6.90
C THR A 11 -5.27 -25.91 5.47
N TYR A 12 -6.32 -26.22 4.71
CA TYR A 12 -6.22 -26.68 3.32
C TYR A 12 -5.85 -25.55 2.37
N LEU A 13 -6.44 -24.36 2.51
CA LEU A 13 -6.08 -23.19 1.68
C LEU A 13 -4.61 -22.80 1.87
N LYS A 14 -4.10 -22.91 3.10
CA LYS A 14 -2.72 -22.59 3.44
C LYS A 14 -1.71 -23.41 2.61
N THR A 15 -1.96 -24.71 2.44
CA THR A 15 -1.09 -25.63 1.67
C THR A 15 -0.88 -25.18 0.21
N PHE A 16 -1.84 -24.47 -0.38
CA PHE A 16 -1.73 -23.96 -1.75
C PHE A 16 -1.16 -22.54 -1.82
N LEU A 17 -1.41 -21.70 -0.82
CA LEU A 17 -0.91 -20.32 -0.80
C LEU A 17 0.55 -20.21 -0.38
N ASP A 18 1.02 -21.02 0.57
CA ASP A 18 2.40 -20.95 1.08
C ASP A 18 3.46 -21.13 -0.02
N PRO A 19 3.36 -22.12 -0.93
CA PRO A 19 4.31 -22.26 -2.04
C PRO A 19 4.34 -21.03 -2.97
N LEU A 20 3.19 -20.38 -3.16
CA LEU A 20 3.11 -19.16 -3.97
C LEU A 20 3.74 -17.97 -3.25
N VAL A 21 3.62 -17.87 -1.93
CA VAL A 21 4.34 -16.86 -1.15
C VAL A 21 5.85 -17.02 -1.35
N LEU A 22 6.38 -18.24 -1.26
CA LEU A 22 7.81 -18.50 -1.50
C LEU A 22 8.22 -18.15 -2.93
N THR A 23 7.37 -18.49 -3.90
CA THR A 23 7.63 -18.21 -5.32
C THR A 23 7.67 -16.71 -5.61
N TYR A 24 6.66 -15.97 -5.15
CA TYR A 24 6.46 -14.57 -5.54
C TYR A 24 7.15 -13.55 -4.63
N SER A 25 7.53 -13.92 -3.40
CA SER A 25 8.26 -13.03 -2.48
C SER A 25 9.77 -12.99 -2.75
N SER A 26 10.19 -13.30 -3.98
CA SER A 26 11.60 -13.31 -4.41
C SER A 26 11.97 -12.03 -5.15
N ARG A 27 13.24 -11.60 -5.03
CA ARG A 27 13.82 -10.45 -5.77
C ARG A 27 13.60 -10.47 -7.27
N ARG A 28 13.39 -11.66 -7.87
CA ARG A 28 13.06 -11.78 -9.31
C ARG A 28 11.81 -11.00 -9.72
N TYR A 29 10.86 -10.80 -8.80
CA TYR A 29 9.61 -10.06 -9.06
C TYR A 29 9.64 -8.60 -8.60
N LEU A 30 10.73 -8.16 -7.97
CA LEU A 30 10.89 -6.78 -7.55
C LEU A 30 10.77 -5.79 -8.73
N PRO A 31 11.35 -6.04 -9.93
CA PRO A 31 11.23 -5.13 -11.07
C PRO A 31 9.79 -4.90 -11.55
N THR A 32 8.86 -5.79 -11.21
CA THR A 32 7.44 -5.66 -11.56
C THR A 32 6.64 -4.89 -10.50
N ASP A 33 7.32 -4.22 -9.56
CA ASP A 33 6.72 -3.46 -8.46
C ASP A 33 7.34 -2.07 -8.32
N PRO A 34 6.58 -1.02 -7.94
CA PRO A 34 7.18 0.26 -7.63
C PRO A 34 8.17 0.22 -6.44
N LEU A 35 8.12 -0.81 -5.59
CA LEU A 35 9.10 -1.05 -4.52
C LEU A 35 10.55 -1.12 -5.04
N VAL A 36 10.77 -1.45 -6.32
CA VAL A 36 12.11 -1.41 -6.95
C VAL A 36 12.77 -0.03 -6.86
N VAL A 37 11.97 1.04 -6.84
CA VAL A 37 12.49 2.41 -6.72
C VAL A 37 13.03 2.65 -5.30
N VAL A 38 12.36 2.10 -4.29
CA VAL A 38 12.76 2.24 -2.89
C VAL A 38 14.06 1.48 -2.60
N HIS A 39 14.21 0.28 -3.17
CA HIS A 39 15.45 -0.52 -3.08
C HIS A 39 16.67 0.16 -3.73
N GLY A 40 16.48 1.25 -4.48
CA GLY A 40 17.56 2.08 -4.99
C GLY A 40 18.23 2.96 -3.94
N TYR A 41 17.66 3.07 -2.73
CA TYR A 41 18.17 3.88 -1.63
C TYR A 41 18.67 2.99 -0.50
N GLN A 42 19.76 3.42 0.16
CA GLN A 42 20.38 2.69 1.27
C GLN A 42 19.99 3.23 2.65
N SER A 43 19.77 4.54 2.77
CA SER A 43 19.38 5.18 4.03
C SER A 43 17.93 4.81 4.39
N PRO A 44 17.66 4.34 5.62
CA PRO A 44 16.30 4.11 6.11
C PRO A 44 15.40 5.34 6.00
N GLU A 45 15.94 6.53 6.25
CA GLU A 45 15.21 7.79 6.16
C GLU A 45 14.81 8.11 4.71
N ASP A 46 15.72 7.91 3.75
CA ASP A 46 15.40 8.07 2.34
C ASP A 46 14.38 7.02 1.89
N GLN A 47 14.53 5.77 2.31
CA GLN A 47 13.60 4.68 2.01
C GLN A 47 12.19 4.96 2.55
N GLU A 48 12.04 5.54 3.75
CA GLU A 48 10.74 5.90 4.32
C GLU A 48 9.99 6.91 3.44
N ILE A 49 10.67 7.99 3.02
CA ILE A 49 10.10 9.03 2.15
C ILE A 49 9.78 8.46 0.76
N VAL A 50 10.70 7.70 0.17
CA VAL A 50 10.53 7.12 -1.16
C VAL A 50 9.42 6.06 -1.17
N ALA A 51 9.31 5.25 -0.12
CA ALA A 51 8.22 4.27 0.04
C ALA A 51 6.86 4.96 0.05
N PHE A 52 6.70 6.04 0.83
CA PHE A 52 5.45 6.79 0.84
C PHE A 52 5.14 7.36 -0.55
N LEU A 53 6.10 8.03 -1.19
CA LEU A 53 5.88 8.66 -2.48
C LEU A 53 5.53 7.62 -3.57
N ALA A 54 6.24 6.50 -3.61
CA ALA A 54 5.96 5.41 -4.55
C ALA A 54 4.56 4.81 -4.37
N THR A 55 4.12 4.60 -3.12
CA THR A 55 2.80 4.03 -2.84
C THR A 55 1.66 5.04 -3.01
N ALA A 56 1.89 6.32 -2.69
CA ALA A 56 0.97 7.43 -2.94
C ALA A 56 0.64 7.55 -4.45
N LEU A 57 1.64 7.30 -5.30
CA LEU A 57 1.49 7.28 -6.76
C LEU A 57 1.05 5.92 -7.33
N ALA A 58 0.80 4.90 -6.50
CA ALA A 58 0.57 3.52 -6.96
C ALA A 58 -0.85 3.26 -7.51
N TYR A 59 -1.23 4.02 -8.55
CA TYR A 59 -2.47 3.88 -9.29
C TYR A 59 -2.24 3.97 -10.81
N GLY A 60 -2.63 2.93 -11.53
CA GLY A 60 -2.37 2.76 -12.96
C GLY A 60 -1.35 1.66 -13.25
N ARG A 61 -0.67 1.75 -14.41
CA ARG A 61 0.31 0.74 -14.84
C ARG A 61 1.61 0.87 -14.07
N VAL A 62 2.19 -0.25 -13.65
CA VAL A 62 3.46 -0.31 -12.88
C VAL A 62 4.56 0.54 -13.51
N ASP A 63 4.82 0.39 -14.82
CA ASP A 63 5.89 1.16 -15.48
C ASP A 63 5.66 2.67 -15.44
N SER A 64 4.40 3.11 -15.48
CA SER A 64 4.06 4.53 -15.37
C SER A 64 4.29 5.05 -13.96
N ILE A 65 4.02 4.23 -12.94
CA ILE A 65 4.27 4.57 -11.54
C ILE A 65 5.78 4.69 -11.35
N ILE A 66 6.55 3.65 -11.73
CA ILE A 66 8.02 3.65 -11.63
C ILE A 66 8.64 4.86 -12.32
N ARG A 67 8.24 5.17 -13.56
CA ARG A 67 8.76 6.33 -14.29
C ARG A 67 8.47 7.65 -13.58
N SER A 68 7.21 7.86 -13.15
CA SER A 68 6.84 9.11 -12.48
C SER A 68 7.51 9.25 -11.11
N THR A 69 7.64 8.16 -10.35
CA THR A 69 8.36 8.14 -9.07
C THR A 69 9.85 8.44 -9.28
N ARG A 70 10.51 7.86 -10.28
CA ARG A 70 11.91 8.17 -10.58
C ARG A 70 12.10 9.62 -11.04
N ASP A 71 11.21 10.14 -11.88
CA ASP A 71 11.26 11.54 -12.34
C ASP A 71 11.13 12.52 -11.15
N VAL A 72 10.15 12.33 -10.26
CA VAL A 72 10.02 13.22 -9.08
C VAL A 72 11.24 13.12 -8.16
N LEU A 73 11.76 11.91 -7.93
CA LEU A 73 12.92 11.72 -7.06
C LEU A 73 14.22 12.29 -7.65
N ALA A 74 14.39 12.23 -8.97
CA ALA A 74 15.53 12.85 -9.65
C ALA A 74 15.59 14.37 -9.38
N ARG A 75 14.43 15.01 -9.17
CA ARG A 75 14.32 16.44 -8.84
C ARG A 75 14.69 16.75 -7.38
N PHE A 76 14.69 15.75 -6.49
CA PHE A 76 15.12 15.90 -5.09
C PHE A 76 16.65 15.86 -4.96
N GLY A 77 17.34 15.24 -5.91
CA GLY A 77 18.77 14.97 -5.85
C GLY A 77 19.08 13.63 -5.16
N THR A 78 20.21 13.56 -4.46
CA THR A 78 20.78 12.28 -3.99
C THR A 78 20.20 11.75 -2.67
N SER A 79 19.60 12.61 -1.85
CA SER A 79 18.98 12.22 -0.56
C SER A 79 17.60 12.84 -0.40
N PRO A 80 16.53 12.08 -0.72
CA PRO A 80 15.14 12.48 -0.51
C PRO A 80 14.82 13.01 0.88
N ALA A 81 15.29 12.35 1.94
CA ALA A 81 15.01 12.77 3.31
C ALA A 81 15.69 14.10 3.65
N ARG A 82 16.91 14.33 3.14
CA ARG A 82 17.59 15.63 3.30
C ARG A 82 16.89 16.73 2.52
N PHE A 83 16.46 16.44 1.29
CA PHE A 83 15.68 17.36 0.48
C PHE A 83 14.40 17.77 1.22
N VAL A 84 13.64 16.82 1.77
CA VAL A 84 12.42 17.10 2.54
C VAL A 84 12.69 17.96 3.77
N ARG A 85 13.72 17.63 4.57
CA ARG A 85 14.05 18.42 5.78
C ARG A 85 14.37 19.87 5.47
N ASN A 86 14.97 20.13 4.32
CA ASN A 86 15.39 21.45 3.89
C ASN A 86 14.47 22.06 2.83
N PHE A 87 13.29 21.47 2.60
CA PHE A 87 12.40 21.90 1.53
C PHE A 87 11.97 23.35 1.73
N ASP A 88 12.26 24.21 0.77
CA ASP A 88 11.83 25.61 0.75
C ASP A 88 10.86 25.82 -0.43
N PRO A 89 9.56 26.05 -0.18
CA PRO A 89 8.59 26.29 -1.23
C PRO A 89 8.98 27.40 -2.22
N ASN A 90 9.66 28.46 -1.78
CA ASN A 90 10.04 29.57 -2.65
C ASN A 90 11.08 29.17 -3.70
N GLY A 91 12.03 28.32 -3.31
CA GLY A 91 13.14 27.87 -4.15
C GLY A 91 12.91 26.54 -4.84
N ASP A 92 12.19 25.61 -4.22
CA ASP A 92 12.16 24.21 -4.65
C ASP A 92 10.92 23.85 -5.46
N LEU A 93 9.81 24.59 -5.37
CA LEU A 93 8.61 24.30 -6.18
C LEU A 93 8.90 24.31 -7.69
N LYS A 94 9.77 25.22 -8.15
CA LYS A 94 10.19 25.29 -9.56
C LYS A 94 10.89 24.01 -10.05
N ARG A 95 11.50 23.22 -9.15
CA ARG A 95 12.11 21.93 -9.53
C ARG A 95 11.06 20.93 -10.00
N PHE A 96 9.82 21.07 -9.55
CA PHE A 96 8.71 20.20 -9.91
C PHE A 96 7.94 20.67 -11.14
N GLU A 97 8.32 21.80 -11.76
CA GLU A 97 7.62 22.34 -12.90
C GLU A 97 7.47 21.30 -14.04
N GLY A 98 6.28 21.26 -14.63
CA GLY A 98 5.91 20.27 -15.64
C GLY A 98 5.71 18.84 -15.13
N TRP A 99 5.99 18.53 -13.86
CA TRP A 99 5.76 17.20 -13.31
C TRP A 99 4.26 16.91 -13.19
N LYS A 100 3.86 15.74 -13.67
CA LYS A 100 2.49 15.24 -13.54
C LYS A 100 2.48 13.72 -13.51
N HIS A 101 1.67 13.17 -12.61
CA HIS A 101 1.28 11.77 -12.64
C HIS A 101 -0.23 11.69 -12.56
N ARG A 102 -0.89 11.34 -13.68
CA ARG A 102 -2.35 11.21 -13.77
C ARG A 102 -3.07 12.49 -13.31
N PHE A 103 -3.63 12.49 -12.11
CA PHE A 103 -4.37 13.60 -11.52
C PHE A 103 -3.53 14.44 -10.58
N ASN A 104 -2.34 13.94 -10.18
CA ASN A 104 -1.43 14.68 -9.32
C ASN A 104 -0.42 15.50 -10.13
N THR A 105 -0.10 16.67 -9.61
CA THR A 105 0.73 17.70 -10.24
C THR A 105 1.93 18.06 -9.37
N ALA A 106 2.82 18.89 -9.91
CA ALA A 106 3.91 19.53 -9.19
C ALA A 106 3.50 20.15 -7.84
N ARG A 107 2.33 20.81 -7.81
CA ARG A 107 1.77 21.44 -6.61
C ARG A 107 1.52 20.42 -5.51
N ASP A 108 0.98 19.25 -5.87
CA ASP A 108 0.65 18.21 -4.89
C ASP A 108 1.91 17.59 -4.26
N VAL A 109 2.99 17.47 -5.06
CA VAL A 109 4.30 17.06 -4.55
C VAL A 109 4.83 18.11 -3.57
N GLY A 110 4.77 19.40 -3.94
CA GLY A 110 5.20 20.49 -3.08
C GLY A 110 4.47 20.51 -1.73
N LEU A 111 3.14 20.36 -1.75
CA LEU A 111 2.34 20.26 -0.54
C LEU A 111 2.72 19.04 0.30
N LEU A 112 2.94 17.88 -0.33
CA LEU A 112 3.38 16.68 0.37
C LEU A 112 4.74 16.90 1.06
N MET A 113 5.69 17.53 0.37
CA MET A 113 7.03 17.80 0.90
C MET A 113 6.98 18.80 2.06
N LEU A 114 6.15 19.84 1.96
CA LEU A 114 5.92 20.80 3.05
C LEU A 114 5.34 20.12 4.29
N GLY A 115 4.35 19.24 4.11
CA GLY A 115 3.78 18.45 5.21
C GLY A 115 4.82 17.51 5.84
N PHE A 116 5.63 16.84 5.01
CA PHE A 116 6.70 15.98 5.51
C PHE A 116 7.79 16.75 6.24
N ARG A 117 8.19 17.93 5.77
CA ARG A 117 9.14 18.80 6.47
C ARG A 117 8.68 19.08 7.90
N GLN A 118 7.41 19.47 8.07
CA GLN A 118 6.82 19.71 9.39
C GLN A 118 6.79 18.45 10.26
N ILE A 119 6.43 17.30 9.66
CA ILE A 119 6.42 16.03 10.37
C ILE A 119 7.82 15.67 10.85
N LEU A 120 8.83 15.71 9.98
CA LEU A 120 10.20 15.38 10.34
C LEU A 120 10.76 16.35 11.38
N ALA A 121 10.44 17.64 11.30
CA ALA A 121 10.88 18.63 12.29
C ALA A 121 10.28 18.40 13.68
N LYS A 122 9.00 17.98 13.76
CA LYS A 122 8.29 17.83 15.04
C LYS A 122 8.36 16.42 15.64
N TYR A 123 8.33 15.38 14.80
CA TYR A 123 8.23 13.97 15.22
C TYR A 123 9.47 13.15 14.87
N GLY A 124 10.39 13.67 14.05
CA GLY A 124 11.62 12.99 13.65
C GLY A 124 11.47 12.02 12.47
N SER A 125 10.33 11.34 12.34
CA SER A 125 10.02 10.37 11.28
C SER A 125 8.54 10.27 10.95
N LEU A 126 8.19 9.64 9.83
CA LEU A 126 6.79 9.30 9.53
C LEU A 126 6.27 8.22 10.49
N GLN A 127 7.13 7.29 10.94
CA GLN A 127 6.77 6.30 11.97
C GLN A 127 6.24 6.98 13.22
N SER A 128 7.02 7.88 13.82
CA SER A 128 6.66 8.59 15.06
C SER A 128 5.38 9.40 14.88
N PHE A 129 5.17 9.99 13.69
CA PHE A 129 3.93 10.69 13.40
C PHE A 129 2.73 9.76 13.26
N PHE A 130 2.91 8.56 12.70
CA PHE A 130 1.85 7.56 12.60
C PHE A 130 1.49 7.00 13.97
N THR A 131 2.48 6.65 14.79
CA THR A 131 2.27 5.92 16.05
C THR A 131 1.59 6.74 17.14
N VAL A 132 1.51 8.07 17.01
CA VAL A 132 0.64 8.93 17.84
C VAL A 132 -0.82 8.44 17.88
N GLY A 133 -1.33 7.90 16.77
CA GLY A 133 -2.71 7.38 16.68
C GLY A 133 -2.83 5.87 16.90
N TYR A 134 -1.72 5.19 17.21
CA TYR A 134 -1.64 3.74 17.25
C TYR A 134 -1.60 3.23 18.70
N ASP A 135 -2.66 2.55 19.10
CA ASP A 135 -2.73 1.84 20.38
C ASP A 135 -2.27 0.38 20.19
N ARG A 136 -1.20 -0.02 20.85
CA ARG A 136 -0.65 -1.39 20.73
C ARG A 136 -1.60 -2.47 21.26
N CYS A 137 -2.52 -2.11 22.15
CA CYS A 137 -3.41 -3.03 22.85
C CYS A 137 -4.77 -3.20 22.16
N ALA A 138 -5.11 -2.34 21.18
CA ALA A 138 -6.41 -2.37 20.51
C ALA A 138 -6.39 -3.17 19.19
N HIS A 139 -7.34 -4.10 19.03
CA HIS A 139 -7.47 -4.89 17.79
C HIS A 139 -7.81 -4.04 16.54
N THR A 140 -8.47 -2.89 16.70
CA THR A 140 -8.81 -1.94 15.61
C THR A 140 -7.74 -0.88 15.38
N SER A 141 -6.59 -1.00 16.03
CA SER A 141 -5.61 0.08 16.15
C SER A 141 -5.09 0.62 14.82
N ILE A 142 -4.91 -0.22 13.79
CA ILE A 142 -4.43 0.27 12.49
C ILE A 142 -5.46 1.13 11.77
N GLN A 143 -6.75 0.81 11.88
CA GLN A 143 -7.80 1.66 11.28
C GLN A 143 -7.79 3.04 11.92
N ILE A 144 -7.79 3.09 13.25
CA ILE A 144 -7.76 4.33 14.03
C ILE A 144 -6.48 5.12 13.74
N ALA A 145 -5.33 4.44 13.70
CA ALA A 145 -4.05 5.07 13.39
C ALA A 145 -4.03 5.67 11.98
N LEU A 146 -4.59 4.99 10.98
CA LEU A 146 -4.72 5.51 9.61
C LEU A 146 -5.61 6.75 9.54
N GLU A 147 -6.78 6.71 10.18
CA GLU A 147 -7.69 7.85 10.28
C GLU A 147 -6.99 9.04 10.93
N SER A 148 -6.33 8.78 12.07
CA SER A 148 -5.58 9.76 12.84
C SER A 148 -4.40 10.36 12.05
N PHE A 149 -3.64 9.53 11.33
CA PHE A 149 -2.53 9.95 10.46
C PHE A 149 -3.03 10.86 9.33
N CYS A 150 -4.10 10.48 8.64
CA CYS A 150 -4.67 11.29 7.56
C CYS A 150 -5.21 12.62 8.10
N THR A 151 -6.00 12.60 9.17
CA THR A 151 -6.59 13.81 9.77
C THR A 151 -5.53 14.77 10.25
N ARG A 152 -4.50 14.30 10.97
CA ARG A 152 -3.40 15.16 11.41
C ARG A 152 -2.59 15.72 10.26
N PHE A 153 -2.32 14.93 9.20
CA PHE A 153 -1.57 15.41 8.05
C PHE A 153 -2.33 16.54 7.34
N LEU A 154 -3.62 16.33 7.10
CA LEU A 154 -4.48 17.30 6.40
C LEU A 154 -4.75 18.57 7.22
N ALA A 155 -4.46 18.55 8.53
CA ALA A 155 -4.54 19.69 9.44
C ALA A 155 -3.19 20.40 9.69
N LEU A 156 -2.11 19.97 9.02
CA LEU A 156 -0.85 20.72 9.03
C LEU A 156 -0.99 22.07 8.34
N ASP A 157 -0.02 22.96 8.57
CA ASP A 157 -0.04 24.31 7.99
C ASP A 157 0.52 24.28 6.56
N PHE A 158 -0.30 24.64 5.58
CA PHE A 158 0.13 24.68 4.17
C PHE A 158 0.25 26.10 3.61
N SER A 159 0.15 27.12 4.46
CA SER A 159 0.06 28.53 4.07
C SER A 159 1.24 29.03 3.22
N GLU A 160 2.42 28.43 3.36
CA GLU A 160 3.59 28.72 2.51
C GLU A 160 3.37 28.40 1.01
N ILE A 161 2.36 27.59 0.67
CA ILE A 161 2.02 27.22 -0.72
C ILE A 161 0.59 27.62 -1.09
N THR A 162 -0.35 27.53 -0.15
CA THR A 162 -1.78 27.77 -0.39
C THR A 162 -2.20 29.21 -0.12
N GLN A 163 -1.41 30.00 0.62
CA GLN A 163 -1.79 31.30 1.19
C GLN A 163 -2.91 31.23 2.25
N GLU A 164 -3.39 30.03 2.56
CA GLU A 164 -4.39 29.74 3.58
C GLU A 164 -3.83 28.68 4.53
N LYS A 165 -4.14 28.76 5.82
CA LYS A 165 -3.64 27.75 6.77
C LYS A 165 -4.20 26.36 6.47
N GLU A 166 -5.49 26.29 6.13
CA GLU A 166 -6.18 25.04 5.85
C GLU A 166 -5.97 24.58 4.41
N LEU A 167 -5.87 23.27 4.23
CA LEU A 167 -5.75 22.69 2.91
C LEU A 167 -7.11 22.64 2.22
N GLY A 168 -7.26 23.37 1.11
CA GLY A 168 -8.48 23.40 0.31
C GLY A 168 -9.01 22.01 -0.08
N SER A 169 -10.33 21.85 -0.12
CA SER A 169 -11.00 20.55 -0.35
C SER A 169 -10.71 19.93 -1.73
N LYS A 170 -10.26 20.75 -2.69
CA LYS A 170 -9.93 20.33 -4.07
C LYS A 170 -8.44 20.05 -4.31
N GLU A 171 -7.59 20.21 -3.30
CA GLU A 171 -6.14 20.00 -3.46
C GLU A 171 -5.83 18.51 -3.74
N GLY A 172 -5.02 18.27 -4.77
CA GLY A 172 -4.73 16.92 -5.26
C GLY A 172 -3.91 16.08 -4.26
N VAL A 173 -3.15 16.71 -3.37
CA VAL A 173 -2.41 16.03 -2.29
C VAL A 173 -3.32 15.21 -1.38
N ARG A 174 -4.60 15.61 -1.21
CA ARG A 174 -5.58 14.88 -0.39
C ARG A 174 -5.80 13.44 -0.87
N TRP A 175 -5.57 13.18 -2.16
CA TRP A 175 -5.70 11.84 -2.72
C TRP A 175 -4.67 10.86 -2.17
N PHE A 176 -3.51 11.33 -1.68
CA PHE A 176 -2.52 10.48 -1.02
C PHE A 176 -2.98 9.98 0.36
N PHE A 177 -3.92 10.70 0.98
CA PHE A 177 -4.42 10.45 2.33
C PHE A 177 -5.86 9.93 2.30
N SER A 178 -6.09 8.87 1.51
CA SER A 178 -7.40 8.21 1.48
C SER A 178 -7.62 7.44 2.79
N SER A 179 -8.59 7.87 3.59
CA SER A 179 -8.93 7.27 4.90
C SER A 179 -10.11 6.29 4.82
N PRO A 180 -10.28 5.40 5.81
CA PRO A 180 -11.46 4.54 5.92
C PRO A 180 -12.79 5.31 5.95
N GLU A 181 -12.81 6.49 6.58
CA GLU A 181 -13.97 7.40 6.61
C GLU A 181 -14.43 7.82 5.20
N SER A 182 -13.49 7.95 4.26
CA SER A 182 -13.79 8.24 2.85
C SER A 182 -14.32 7.04 2.04
N LYS A 183 -14.68 5.93 2.71
CA LYS A 183 -15.13 4.66 2.12
C LYS A 183 -14.10 3.98 1.20
N SER A 184 -12.84 4.42 1.25
CA SER A 184 -11.73 3.83 0.50
C SER A 184 -11.29 2.49 1.08
N ALA A 185 -10.70 1.61 0.27
CA ALA A 185 -9.97 0.43 0.75
C ALA A 185 -8.61 0.79 1.37
N CYS A 186 -8.20 2.05 1.32
CA CYS A 186 -6.92 2.55 1.84
C CYS A 186 -5.69 1.81 1.27
N LYS A 187 -5.85 1.19 0.09
CA LYS A 187 -4.83 0.35 -0.55
C LYS A 187 -3.43 0.96 -0.55
N ARG A 188 -3.31 2.26 -0.85
CA ARG A 188 -2.01 2.95 -0.93
C ARG A 188 -1.32 3.04 0.43
N LEU A 189 -2.04 3.47 1.47
CA LEU A 189 -1.50 3.55 2.82
C LEU A 189 -1.27 2.16 3.42
N ASN A 190 -2.14 1.19 3.15
CA ASN A 190 -1.92 -0.20 3.55
C ASN A 190 -0.68 -0.79 2.87
N LEU A 191 -0.41 -0.43 1.60
CA LEU A 191 0.78 -0.87 0.87
C LEU A 191 2.04 -0.21 1.43
N PHE A 192 1.95 1.08 1.77
CA PHE A 192 3.02 1.80 2.47
C PHE A 192 3.37 1.10 3.78
N LEU A 193 2.37 0.87 4.64
CA LEU A 193 2.54 0.19 5.92
C LEU A 193 3.11 -1.22 5.74
N ARG A 194 2.63 -1.98 4.76
CA ARG A 194 3.23 -3.28 4.43
C ARG A 194 4.73 -3.14 4.20
N TRP A 195 5.15 -2.23 3.32
CA TRP A 195 6.56 -2.10 2.95
C TRP A 195 7.44 -1.66 4.11
N VAL A 196 6.98 -0.71 4.93
CA VAL A 196 7.82 -0.16 6.00
C VAL A 196 7.75 -0.98 7.29
N VAL A 197 6.66 -1.71 7.57
CA VAL A 197 6.52 -2.50 8.82
C VAL A 197 7.00 -3.94 8.64
N ARG A 198 6.65 -4.62 7.54
CA ARG A 198 7.10 -6.01 7.35
C ARG A 198 8.57 -6.05 6.96
N SER A 199 9.28 -7.00 7.55
CA SER A 199 10.62 -7.39 7.14
C SER A 199 10.56 -8.63 6.24
N GLY A 200 11.51 -8.75 5.31
CA GLY A 200 11.64 -9.92 4.45
C GLY A 200 12.61 -9.67 3.30
N GLU A 201 12.57 -10.55 2.31
CA GLU A 201 13.43 -10.41 1.12
C GLU A 201 13.12 -9.15 0.29
N LEU A 202 11.84 -8.71 0.32
CA LEU A 202 11.33 -7.58 -0.45
C LEU A 202 10.92 -6.38 0.42
N ASP A 203 10.13 -6.60 1.47
CA ASP A 203 9.67 -5.52 2.37
C ASP A 203 10.82 -5.05 3.29
N LEU A 204 10.79 -3.79 3.73
CA LEU A 204 11.95 -3.05 4.24
C LEU A 204 12.17 -3.21 5.76
N GLY A 205 11.10 -3.41 6.54
CA GLY A 205 11.17 -3.57 7.99
C GLY A 205 11.72 -2.35 8.75
N LEU A 206 11.46 -1.13 8.25
CA LEU A 206 11.91 0.12 8.85
C LEU A 206 11.22 0.43 10.18
N TRP A 207 9.92 0.16 10.27
CA TRP A 207 9.06 0.52 11.40
C TRP A 207 8.93 -0.67 12.35
N THR A 208 9.47 -0.52 13.56
CA THR A 208 9.58 -1.60 14.56
C THR A 208 8.51 -1.54 15.66
N GLU A 209 7.75 -0.44 15.77
CA GLU A 209 6.73 -0.27 16.82
C GLU A 209 5.40 -0.94 16.48
N ILE A 210 5.19 -1.31 15.21
CA ILE A 210 3.95 -1.91 14.71
C ILE A 210 4.22 -3.39 14.40
N SER A 211 3.32 -4.27 14.84
CA SER A 211 3.41 -5.69 14.50
C SER A 211 2.83 -5.97 13.10
N PRO A 212 3.49 -6.79 12.26
CA PRO A 212 2.91 -7.29 11.01
C PRO A 212 1.51 -7.92 11.16
N GLY A 213 1.23 -8.53 12.32
CA GLY A 213 -0.07 -9.15 12.64
C GLY A 213 -1.25 -8.16 12.66
N HIS A 214 -0.97 -6.87 12.84
CA HIS A 214 -1.99 -5.81 12.88
C HIS A 214 -2.25 -5.18 11.51
N LEU A 215 -1.38 -5.44 10.52
CA LEU A 215 -1.49 -4.81 9.22
C LEU A 215 -2.73 -5.28 8.45
N ILE A 216 -3.23 -4.41 7.57
CA ILE A 216 -4.39 -4.65 6.73
C ILE A 216 -3.93 -4.87 5.28
N MET A 217 -4.53 -5.85 4.61
CA MET A 217 -4.24 -6.19 3.22
C MET A 217 -4.42 -4.96 2.30
N PRO A 218 -3.44 -4.60 1.44
CA PRO A 218 -3.58 -3.52 0.47
C PRO A 218 -4.44 -3.93 -0.74
N VAL A 219 -5.75 -4.08 -0.52
CA VAL A 219 -6.69 -4.59 -1.53
C VAL A 219 -6.83 -3.66 -2.73
N ASP A 220 -6.39 -4.12 -3.89
CA ASP A 220 -6.72 -3.56 -5.19
C ASP A 220 -7.76 -4.42 -5.94
N THR A 221 -8.04 -4.09 -7.20
CA THR A 221 -8.99 -4.86 -8.02
C THR A 221 -8.56 -6.30 -8.31
N HIS A 222 -7.24 -6.58 -8.33
CA HIS A 222 -6.73 -7.93 -8.54
C HIS A 222 -6.91 -8.77 -7.28
N ILE A 223 -6.49 -8.23 -6.13
CA ILE A 223 -6.63 -8.89 -4.83
C ILE A 223 -8.10 -9.09 -4.50
N ALA A 224 -8.97 -8.09 -4.66
CA ALA A 224 -10.40 -8.23 -4.41
C ALA A 224 -11.00 -9.40 -5.19
N ARG A 225 -10.72 -9.47 -6.50
CA ARG A 225 -11.23 -10.53 -7.37
C ARG A 225 -10.70 -11.92 -6.97
N ILE A 226 -9.38 -12.05 -6.76
CA ILE A 226 -8.76 -13.33 -6.41
C ILE A 226 -9.22 -13.77 -5.02
N ALA A 227 -9.35 -12.84 -4.07
CA ALA A 227 -9.89 -13.10 -2.75
C ALA A 227 -11.33 -13.62 -2.82
N THR A 228 -12.18 -13.06 -3.68
CA THR A 228 -13.52 -13.62 -3.93
C THR A 228 -13.45 -15.03 -4.50
N TYR A 229 -12.56 -15.31 -5.47
CA TYR A 229 -12.42 -16.65 -6.04
C TYR A 229 -11.95 -17.69 -5.01
N LEU A 230 -11.17 -17.27 -4.01
CA LEU A 230 -10.68 -18.13 -2.93
C LEU A 230 -11.64 -18.17 -1.72
N GLY A 231 -12.77 -17.46 -1.77
CA GLY A 231 -13.72 -17.39 -0.65
C GLY A 231 -13.22 -16.61 0.56
N LEU A 232 -12.20 -15.75 0.41
CA LEU A 232 -11.68 -14.88 1.46
C LEU A 232 -12.59 -13.66 1.74
N THR A 233 -13.53 -13.38 0.84
CA THR A 233 -14.57 -12.36 1.03
C THR A 233 -15.78 -12.69 0.18
N ARG A 234 -16.96 -12.31 0.66
CA ARG A 234 -18.22 -12.34 -0.11
C ARG A 234 -18.69 -10.95 -0.53
N ARG A 235 -17.95 -9.90 -0.18
CA ARG A 235 -18.32 -8.52 -0.48
C ARG A 235 -18.09 -8.24 -1.97
N SER A 236 -18.92 -7.36 -2.52
CA SER A 236 -18.79 -6.88 -3.90
C SER A 236 -18.12 -5.50 -4.00
N THR A 237 -18.22 -4.70 -2.94
CA THR A 237 -17.64 -3.35 -2.90
C THR A 237 -16.24 -3.36 -2.31
N VAL A 238 -15.27 -2.89 -3.08
CA VAL A 238 -13.88 -2.70 -2.63
C VAL A 238 -13.80 -1.48 -1.70
N ASN A 239 -13.75 -1.73 -0.40
CA ASN A 239 -13.62 -0.72 0.65
C ASN A 239 -12.84 -1.28 1.86
N PHE A 240 -12.62 -0.46 2.89
CA PHE A 240 -11.85 -0.86 4.07
C PHE A 240 -12.43 -2.11 4.75
N ARG A 241 -13.75 -2.27 4.78
CA ARG A 241 -14.40 -3.46 5.35
C ARG A 241 -14.07 -4.74 4.57
N MET A 242 -13.97 -4.67 3.24
CA MET A 242 -13.49 -5.81 2.45
C MET A 242 -12.02 -6.10 2.75
N ALA A 243 -11.17 -5.07 2.86
CA ALA A 243 -9.77 -5.26 3.23
C ALA A 243 -9.60 -5.91 4.61
N GLN A 244 -10.41 -5.49 5.59
CA GLN A 244 -10.46 -6.09 6.91
C GLN A 244 -10.91 -7.56 6.86
N GLU A 245 -12.03 -7.87 6.18
CA GLU A 245 -12.55 -9.24 6.06
C GLU A 245 -11.55 -10.20 5.40
N ILE A 246 -10.91 -9.75 4.31
CA ILE A 246 -9.84 -10.52 3.66
C ILE A 246 -8.70 -10.77 4.64
N THR A 247 -8.27 -9.73 5.36
CA THR A 247 -7.19 -9.82 6.35
C THR A 247 -7.55 -10.78 7.49
N ASP A 248 -8.78 -10.74 7.98
CA ASP A 248 -9.25 -11.59 9.07
C ASP A 248 -9.26 -13.07 8.67
N ASN A 249 -9.70 -13.38 7.45
CA ASN A 249 -9.64 -14.75 6.91
C ASN A 249 -8.19 -15.22 6.69
N LEU A 250 -7.29 -14.34 6.23
CA LEU A 250 -5.87 -14.66 6.08
C LEU A 250 -5.16 -14.82 7.43
N ARG A 251 -5.63 -14.12 8.47
CA ARG A 251 -5.12 -14.27 9.85
C ARG A 251 -5.34 -15.68 10.38
N LEU A 252 -6.40 -16.36 9.96
CA LEU A 252 -6.60 -17.77 10.29
C LEU A 252 -5.50 -18.68 9.69
N LEU A 253 -4.84 -18.26 8.60
CA LEU A 253 -3.72 -18.98 7.98
C LEU A 253 -2.36 -18.63 8.61
N CYS A 254 -2.16 -17.35 8.95
CA CYS A 254 -0.94 -16.88 9.59
C CYS A 254 -1.26 -15.70 10.52
N PRO A 255 -1.47 -15.94 11.84
CA PRO A 255 -1.88 -14.89 12.77
C PRO A 255 -0.87 -13.76 12.91
N GLN A 256 0.43 -14.11 12.85
CA GLN A 256 1.53 -13.16 13.06
C GLN A 256 1.84 -12.30 11.84
N ASP A 257 1.41 -12.72 10.65
CA ASP A 257 1.64 -12.00 9.39
C ASP A 257 0.55 -12.34 8.36
N PRO A 258 -0.69 -11.86 8.57
CA PRO A 258 -1.82 -12.17 7.69
C PRO A 258 -1.62 -11.60 6.28
N ILE A 259 -0.83 -10.54 6.11
CA ILE A 259 -0.65 -9.90 4.82
C ILE A 259 0.53 -10.47 4.02
N ARG A 260 1.21 -11.52 4.51
CA ARG A 260 2.26 -12.23 3.76
C ARG A 260 1.83 -12.77 2.41
N TYR A 261 0.53 -13.00 2.26
CA TYR A 261 -0.06 -13.53 1.05
C TYR A 261 -0.25 -12.46 -0.05
N ASP A 262 0.02 -11.18 0.24
CA ASP A 262 -0.17 -10.09 -0.73
C ASP A 262 0.61 -10.30 -2.03
N TRP A 263 1.92 -10.57 -1.96
CA TRP A 263 2.73 -10.86 -3.15
C TRP A 263 2.16 -12.02 -3.98
N ALA A 264 1.75 -13.09 -3.31
CA ALA A 264 1.18 -14.26 -3.99
C ALA A 264 -0.12 -13.91 -4.72
N LEU A 265 -1.06 -13.25 -4.03
CA LEU A 265 -2.37 -12.92 -4.59
C LEU A 265 -2.25 -11.85 -5.69
N CYS A 266 -1.50 -10.78 -5.44
CA CYS A 266 -1.36 -9.68 -6.38
C CYS A 266 -0.64 -10.12 -7.67
N ARG A 267 0.43 -10.94 -7.58
CA ARG A 267 1.20 -11.37 -8.75
C ARG A 267 0.46 -12.32 -9.67
N LEU A 268 -0.35 -13.25 -9.13
CA LEU A 268 -1.26 -14.04 -9.95
C LEU A 268 -2.16 -13.16 -10.83
N GLY A 269 -2.60 -12.01 -10.30
CA GLY A 269 -3.42 -11.06 -11.02
C GLY A 269 -2.65 -10.21 -12.03
N ILE A 270 -1.48 -9.70 -11.65
CA ILE A 270 -0.66 -8.79 -12.48
C ILE A 270 -0.01 -9.54 -13.66
N LEU A 271 0.51 -10.75 -13.42
CA LEU A 271 1.12 -11.61 -14.43
C LEU A 271 0.08 -12.32 -15.31
N ALA A 272 -1.20 -11.98 -15.11
CA ALA A 272 -2.35 -12.55 -15.81
C ALA A 272 -2.47 -14.07 -15.69
N GLU A 273 -1.81 -14.71 -14.72
CA GLU A 273 -1.92 -16.14 -14.43
C GLU A 273 -3.33 -16.53 -13.96
N CYS A 274 -3.97 -15.65 -13.18
CA CYS A 274 -5.39 -15.75 -12.83
C CYS A 274 -6.22 -14.82 -13.74
N PRO A 275 -6.83 -15.33 -14.82
CA PRO A 275 -7.53 -14.50 -15.80
C PRO A 275 -8.76 -13.80 -15.20
N ARG A 276 -9.12 -12.63 -15.75
CA ARG A 276 -10.27 -11.83 -15.29
C ARG A 276 -11.61 -12.52 -15.50
N ARG A 277 -11.70 -13.36 -16.52
CA ARG A 277 -12.84 -14.22 -16.81
C ARG A 277 -12.37 -15.66 -16.73
N ARG A 278 -13.27 -16.56 -16.32
CA ARG A 278 -12.99 -17.99 -16.28
C ARG A 278 -12.47 -18.46 -17.64
N HIS A 279 -11.35 -19.17 -17.62
CA HIS A 279 -10.76 -19.76 -18.81
C HIS A 279 -10.42 -21.22 -18.48
N PRO A 280 -11.30 -22.20 -18.82
CA PRO A 280 -11.23 -23.55 -18.29
C PRO A 280 -9.85 -24.21 -18.34
N GLU A 281 -9.17 -24.12 -19.49
CA GLU A 281 -7.83 -24.70 -19.68
C GLU A 281 -6.78 -24.09 -18.74
N ARG A 282 -6.69 -22.76 -18.72
CA ARG A 282 -5.75 -22.02 -17.84
C ARG A 282 -6.09 -22.21 -16.36
N CYS A 283 -7.38 -22.23 -16.02
CA CYS A 283 -7.85 -22.46 -14.66
C CYS A 283 -7.44 -23.85 -14.16
N ARG A 284 -7.56 -24.90 -14.98
CA ARG A 284 -7.14 -26.27 -14.63
C ARG A 284 -5.64 -26.41 -14.37
N GLN A 285 -4.83 -25.54 -14.98
CA GLN A 285 -3.38 -25.49 -14.77
C GLN A 285 -2.96 -24.62 -13.57
N CYS A 286 -3.90 -23.88 -12.97
CA CYS A 286 -3.60 -23.02 -11.83
C CYS A 286 -3.35 -23.87 -10.57
N SER A 287 -2.27 -23.59 -9.85
CA SER A 287 -1.96 -24.24 -8.57
C SER A 287 -3.04 -24.06 -7.51
N LEU A 288 -3.86 -23.01 -7.61
CA LEU A 288 -4.99 -22.76 -6.72
C LEU A 288 -6.30 -23.41 -7.16
N PHE A 289 -6.33 -24.15 -8.28
CA PHE A 289 -7.55 -24.77 -8.81
C PHE A 289 -8.34 -25.57 -7.75
N PRO A 290 -7.71 -26.42 -6.90
CA PRO A 290 -8.45 -27.21 -5.90
C PRO A 290 -9.18 -26.40 -4.83
N VAL A 291 -8.82 -25.12 -4.66
CA VAL A 291 -9.38 -24.21 -3.65
C VAL A 291 -10.08 -22.99 -4.28
N CYS A 292 -10.19 -22.96 -5.62
CA CYS A 292 -10.75 -21.85 -6.37
C CYS A 292 -12.23 -22.10 -6.70
N GLN A 293 -13.12 -21.34 -6.07
CA GLN A 293 -14.57 -21.44 -6.28
C GLN A 293 -14.98 -21.10 -7.72
N ALA A 294 -14.26 -20.19 -8.39
CA ALA A 294 -14.52 -19.79 -9.77
C ALA A 294 -13.95 -20.76 -10.83
N GLY A 295 -13.01 -21.63 -10.45
CA GLY A 295 -12.41 -22.61 -11.34
C GLY A 295 -13.18 -23.93 -11.39
N VAL A 296 -13.74 -24.33 -10.24
CA VAL A 296 -14.46 -25.60 -10.05
C VAL A 296 -15.92 -25.52 -10.50
N THR A 297 -16.53 -24.33 -10.44
CA THR A 297 -17.82 -24.02 -11.10
C THR A 297 -17.61 -23.68 -12.57
#